data_AF-A0A550CXW6-F1
#
_entry.id   AF-A0A550CXW6-F1
#
_cell.length_a   1.000
_cell.length_b   1.000
_cell.length_c   1.000
_cell.angle_alpha   90.00
_cell.angle_beta   90.00
_cell.angle_gamma   90.00
#
_symmetry.space_group_name_H-M   'P 1'
#
loop_
_entity.id
_entity.type
_entity.pdbx_description
1 polymer ?
#
loop_
_entity_poly.entity_id
_entity_poly.type
_entity_poly.pdbx_seq_one_letter_code
_entity_poly.pdbx_strand_id
1 'polypeptide(L)'
;MPRIPRHLLSLLSRPVRSAALPAPTHVAPVSCAQVTRLAATRPFLAQARPQISMTPSSMLASLSPSLSGLQQLRFRTFGTEYQPSQRVRKRRHGFLSRLRTKNGRRILRLRLKKGRKSLSH
;
A
#
# COMPACT_ATOMS: atom_id res chain seq x y z
N MET A 1 -11.94 -5.67 -38.03
CA MET A 1 -10.53 -5.94 -37.67
C MET A 1 -9.65 -4.94 -38.42
N PRO A 2 -8.99 -3.97 -37.76
CA PRO A 2 -8.13 -3.02 -38.47
C PRO A 2 -6.91 -3.75 -39.04
N ARG A 3 -6.68 -3.61 -40.36
CA ARG A 3 -5.52 -4.21 -41.05
C ARG A 3 -4.35 -3.22 -40.99
N ILE A 4 -3.23 -3.66 -40.43
CA ILE A 4 -2.00 -2.86 -40.38
C ILE A 4 -1.36 -2.86 -41.77
N PRO A 5 -1.05 -1.70 -42.35
CA PRO A 5 -0.48 -1.62 -43.68
C PRO A 5 0.96 -2.14 -43.73
N ARG A 6 1.30 -2.85 -44.82
CA ARG A 6 2.55 -3.64 -44.96
C ARG A 6 3.84 -2.84 -44.79
N HIS A 7 3.84 -1.55 -45.11
CA HIS A 7 5.00 -0.68 -44.95
C HIS A 7 5.37 -0.44 -43.48
N LEU A 8 4.44 -0.60 -42.53
CA LEU A 8 4.72 -0.49 -41.11
C LEU A 8 5.42 -1.75 -40.55
N LEU A 9 5.28 -2.90 -41.22
CA LEU A 9 6.00 -4.12 -40.81
C LEU A 9 7.51 -4.03 -41.02
N SER A 10 7.99 -3.25 -42.00
CA SER A 10 9.44 -3.13 -42.28
C SER A 10 10.20 -2.33 -41.22
N LEU A 11 9.50 -1.46 -40.47
CA LEU A 11 10.10 -0.65 -39.40
C LEU A 11 10.32 -1.45 -38.11
N LEU A 12 9.56 -2.53 -37.90
CA LEU A 12 9.73 -3.43 -36.74
C LEU A 12 10.91 -4.40 -36.90
N SER A 13 11.42 -4.58 -38.13
CA SER A 13 12.49 -5.55 -38.44
C SER A 13 13.90 -4.96 -38.35
N ARG A 14 14.07 -3.73 -37.87
CA ARG A 14 15.41 -3.13 -37.74
C ARG A 14 16.18 -3.82 -36.61
N PRO A 15 17.34 -4.46 -36.88
CA PRO A 15 18.15 -5.05 -35.83
C PRO A 15 18.68 -3.93 -34.92
N VAL A 16 18.39 -4.04 -33.63
CA VAL A 16 18.97 -3.15 -32.61
C VAL A 16 20.46 -3.45 -32.57
N ARG A 17 21.27 -2.46 -32.98
CA ARG A 17 22.73 -2.51 -32.91
C ARG A 17 23.15 -2.64 -31.44
N SER A 18 23.55 -3.85 -31.04
CA SER A 18 24.02 -4.17 -29.70
C SER A 18 25.34 -3.45 -29.43
N ALA A 19 25.29 -2.26 -28.84
CA ALA A 19 26.45 -1.66 -28.21
C ALA A 19 26.84 -2.49 -26.98
N ALA A 20 27.96 -3.19 -27.08
CA ALA A 20 28.61 -3.85 -25.95
C ALA A 20 29.00 -2.78 -24.92
N LEU A 21 28.47 -2.89 -23.71
CA LEU A 21 28.87 -2.05 -22.58
C LEU A 21 29.71 -2.87 -21.59
N PRO A 22 30.79 -2.29 -21.05
CA PRO A 22 31.77 -2.99 -20.24
C PRO A 22 31.24 -3.36 -18.85
N ALA A 23 31.84 -4.42 -18.30
CA ALA A 23 31.53 -4.99 -16.99
C ALA A 23 31.77 -3.98 -15.85
N PRO A 24 30.83 -3.84 -14.88
CA PRO A 24 31.08 -3.09 -13.67
C PRO A 24 31.87 -3.95 -12.67
N THR A 25 33.02 -3.43 -12.27
CA THR A 25 33.87 -3.92 -11.18
C THR A 25 33.15 -3.86 -9.84
N HIS A 26 33.42 -4.87 -9.02
CA HIS A 26 32.88 -5.07 -7.68
C HIS A 26 33.45 -4.01 -6.73
N VAL A 27 32.60 -3.16 -6.15
CA VAL A 27 32.98 -2.27 -5.05
C VAL A 27 32.36 -2.80 -3.76
N ALA A 28 33.21 -2.97 -2.75
CA ALA A 28 32.93 -3.57 -1.44
C ALA A 28 31.86 -2.83 -0.63
N PRO A 29 31.19 -3.49 0.35
CA PRO A 29 30.21 -2.84 1.21
C PRO A 29 30.90 -2.05 2.32
N VAL A 30 30.70 -0.73 2.34
CA VAL A 30 31.01 0.07 3.52
C VAL A 30 29.88 -0.09 4.53
N SER A 31 30.24 -0.72 5.65
CA SER A 31 29.46 -0.73 6.88
C SER A 31 29.42 0.68 7.46
N CYS A 32 28.23 1.26 7.58
CA CYS A 32 27.98 2.49 8.31
C CYS A 32 26.85 2.20 9.30
N ALA A 33 27.24 2.03 10.54
CA ALA A 33 26.37 1.74 11.66
C ALA A 33 25.51 2.95 12.06
N GLN A 34 24.42 2.63 12.76
CA GLN A 34 23.75 3.47 13.78
C GLN A 34 22.99 4.72 13.32
N VAL A 35 21.68 4.54 13.09
CA VAL A 35 20.70 5.63 13.18
C VAL A 35 20.30 5.79 14.66
N THR A 36 20.87 6.79 15.31
CA THR A 36 20.43 7.29 16.62
C THR A 36 19.01 7.83 16.54
N ARG A 37 18.11 7.26 17.37
CA ARG A 37 16.78 7.80 17.62
C ARG A 37 16.91 9.06 18.46
N LEU A 38 16.65 10.23 17.87
CA LEU A 38 16.40 11.44 18.65
C LEU A 38 14.92 11.43 19.09
N ALA A 39 14.70 11.25 20.38
CA ALA A 39 13.41 11.40 21.03
C ALA A 39 13.01 12.88 20.96
N ALA A 40 12.00 13.19 20.16
CA ALA A 40 11.39 14.52 20.15
C ALA A 40 10.48 14.65 21.39
N THR A 41 10.97 15.30 22.43
CA THR A 41 10.15 15.82 23.52
C THR A 41 9.29 16.95 22.98
N ARG A 42 7.98 16.70 22.84
CA ARG A 42 7.01 17.75 22.51
C ARG A 42 6.71 18.56 23.77
N PRO A 43 6.90 19.89 23.79
CA PRO A 43 6.42 20.72 24.88
C PRO A 43 4.89 20.74 24.85
N PHE A 44 4.30 20.32 25.96
CA PHE A 44 2.87 20.35 26.24
C PHE A 44 2.44 21.82 26.40
N LEU A 45 1.84 22.40 25.36
CA LEU A 45 1.18 23.69 25.45
C LEU A 45 -0.11 23.52 26.27
N ALA A 46 -0.06 23.98 27.52
CA ALA A 46 -1.22 24.09 28.39
C ALA A 46 -2.20 25.12 27.80
N GLN A 47 -3.29 24.65 27.21
CA GLN A 47 -4.43 25.52 26.91
C GLN A 47 -5.25 25.72 28.18
N ALA A 48 -5.39 26.99 28.57
CA ALA A 48 -6.22 27.45 29.65
C ALA A 48 -7.69 27.05 29.42
N ARG A 49 -8.27 26.37 30.42
CA ARG A 49 -9.70 26.07 30.51
C ARG A 49 -10.48 27.35 30.86
N PRO A 50 -11.54 27.74 30.14
CA PRO A 50 -12.53 28.65 30.68
C PRO A 50 -13.35 27.94 31.76
N GLN A 51 -13.40 28.55 32.95
CA GLN A 51 -14.24 28.13 34.08
C GLN A 51 -15.69 28.46 33.76
N ILE A 52 -16.48 27.47 33.36
CA ILE A 52 -17.93 27.63 33.22
C ILE A 52 -18.54 27.45 34.62
N SER A 53 -19.08 28.56 35.13
CA SER A 53 -19.79 28.69 36.39
C SER A 53 -20.94 27.68 36.52
N MET A 54 -20.93 26.94 37.62
CA MET A 54 -21.99 26.04 38.04
C MET A 54 -23.21 26.85 38.52
N THR A 55 -24.39 26.61 37.93
CA THR A 55 -25.68 27.01 38.50
C THR A 55 -26.42 25.75 38.94
N PRO A 56 -26.71 25.53 40.24
CA PRO A 56 -27.55 24.43 40.67
C PRO A 56 -29.00 24.92 40.76
N SER A 57 -29.79 24.69 39.72
CA SER A 57 -31.24 24.64 39.87
C SER A 57 -31.65 23.18 39.98
N SER A 58 -31.85 22.77 41.23
CA SER A 58 -32.65 21.63 41.62
C SER A 58 -34.04 21.71 40.95
N MET A 59 -34.55 20.57 40.49
CA MET A 59 -35.86 20.02 40.87
C MET A 59 -36.23 18.88 39.88
N LEU A 60 -36.27 17.65 40.43
CA LEU A 60 -37.20 16.56 40.13
C LEU A 60 -37.64 16.32 38.67
N ALA A 61 -37.09 15.29 38.03
CA ALA A 61 -37.81 14.54 36.99
C ALA A 61 -37.32 13.09 36.88
N SER A 62 -38.21 12.19 37.32
CA SER A 62 -38.45 10.83 36.83
C SER A 62 -37.37 9.75 37.01
N LEU A 63 -37.74 8.77 37.84
CA LEU A 63 -37.26 7.39 37.83
C LEU A 63 -37.34 6.81 36.40
N SER A 64 -36.26 6.95 35.64
CA SER A 64 -36.09 6.22 34.37
C SER A 64 -35.41 4.89 34.71
N PRO A 65 -35.92 3.74 34.26
CA PRO A 65 -35.36 2.46 34.63
C PRO A 65 -33.91 2.42 34.12
N SER A 66 -32.98 2.32 35.06
CA SER A 66 -31.56 2.07 34.86
C SER A 66 -31.33 0.67 34.31
N LEU A 67 -31.90 0.38 33.13
CA LEU A 67 -31.50 -0.73 32.27
C LEU A 67 -30.32 -0.30 31.38
N SER A 68 -29.42 0.53 31.92
CA SER A 68 -28.18 1.02 31.32
C SER A 68 -27.01 0.02 31.51
N GLY A 69 -27.31 -1.23 31.88
CA GLY A 69 -26.32 -2.23 32.32
C GLY A 69 -25.91 -3.30 31.30
N LEU A 70 -26.59 -3.44 30.16
CA LEU A 70 -26.13 -4.35 29.11
C LEU A 70 -25.50 -3.56 27.97
N GLN A 71 -24.23 -3.16 28.15
CA GLN A 71 -23.40 -2.73 27.03
C GLN A 71 -23.35 -3.85 26.00
N GLN A 72 -24.06 -3.65 24.89
CA GLN A 72 -24.11 -4.60 23.79
C GLN A 72 -22.68 -4.76 23.23
N LEU A 73 -22.05 -5.92 23.41
CA LEU A 73 -20.77 -6.23 22.78
C LEU A 73 -20.99 -6.34 21.26
N ARG A 74 -20.60 -5.29 20.52
CA ARG A 74 -20.71 -5.27 19.05
C ARG A 74 -19.42 -5.81 18.45
N PHE A 75 -19.47 -6.98 17.85
CA PHE A 75 -18.39 -7.50 17.03
C PHE A 75 -18.32 -6.72 15.71
N ARG A 76 -17.11 -6.35 15.27
CA ARG A 76 -16.93 -5.77 13.94
C ARG A 76 -17.26 -6.82 12.87
N THR A 77 -18.12 -6.48 11.93
CA THR A 77 -18.36 -7.29 10.73
C THR A 77 -17.19 -7.12 9.77
N PHE A 78 -16.36 -8.16 9.66
CA PHE A 78 -15.37 -8.29 8.58
C PHE A 78 -16.08 -8.74 7.29
N GLY A 79 -15.52 -8.42 6.12
CA GLY A 79 -16.11 -8.83 4.83
C GLY A 79 -16.10 -7.75 3.74
N THR A 80 -15.63 -6.54 4.03
CA THR A 80 -15.52 -5.46 3.03
C THR A 80 -14.13 -5.34 2.41
N GLU A 81 -13.21 -6.26 2.71
CA GLU A 81 -11.79 -6.19 2.34
C GLU A 81 -11.58 -6.32 0.83
N TYR A 82 -12.37 -7.19 0.18
CA TYR A 82 -12.30 -7.37 -1.26
C TYR A 82 -13.40 -6.58 -1.96
N GLN A 83 -13.06 -5.36 -2.37
CA GLN A 83 -13.86 -4.59 -3.33
C GLN A 83 -13.25 -4.74 -4.73
N PRO A 84 -13.89 -5.49 -5.64
CA PRO A 84 -13.30 -5.84 -6.93
C PRO A 84 -13.18 -4.61 -7.82
N SER A 85 -11.95 -4.29 -8.23
CA SER A 85 -11.70 -3.27 -9.24
C SER A 85 -10.58 -3.67 -10.18
N GLN A 86 -10.91 -3.79 -11.47
CA GLN A 86 -9.96 -4.29 -12.48
C GLN A 86 -8.73 -3.38 -12.61
N ARG A 87 -8.93 -2.06 -12.55
CA ARG A 87 -7.86 -1.08 -12.62
C ARG A 87 -6.87 -1.21 -11.45
N VAL A 88 -7.36 -1.46 -10.24
CA VAL A 88 -6.49 -1.66 -9.06
C VAL A 88 -5.80 -3.01 -9.15
N ARG A 89 -6.53 -4.08 -9.53
CA ARG A 89 -5.98 -5.43 -9.71
C ARG A 89 -4.80 -5.46 -10.68
N LYS A 90 -4.94 -4.86 -11.87
CA LYS A 90 -3.87 -4.85 -12.88
C LYS A 90 -2.70 -3.93 -12.50
N ARG A 91 -2.94 -2.81 -11.79
CA ARG A 91 -1.87 -1.94 -11.28
C ARG A 91 -1.06 -2.58 -10.16
N ARG A 92 -1.70 -3.24 -9.20
CA ARG A 92 -1.03 -3.85 -8.03
C ARG A 92 -0.43 -5.21 -8.34
N HIS A 93 -1.07 -6.00 -9.21
CA HIS A 93 -0.73 -7.41 -9.38
C HIS A 93 -0.59 -7.85 -10.85
N GLY A 94 -0.67 -6.94 -11.81
CA GLY A 94 -0.48 -7.26 -13.23
C GLY A 94 0.97 -7.50 -13.62
N PHE A 95 1.19 -8.07 -14.81
CA PHE A 95 2.52 -8.44 -15.29
C PHE A 95 3.52 -7.28 -15.31
N LEU A 96 3.11 -6.12 -15.85
CA LEU A 96 3.97 -4.93 -15.92
C LEU A 96 4.41 -4.44 -14.53
N SER A 97 3.52 -4.52 -13.53
CA SER A 97 3.85 -4.16 -12.15
C SER A 97 4.96 -5.04 -11.57
N ARG A 98 4.96 -6.33 -11.91
CA ARG A 98 6.00 -7.27 -11.50
C ARG A 98 7.30 -7.03 -12.25
N LEU A 99 7.24 -6.75 -13.56
CA LEU A 99 8.43 -6.52 -14.37
C LEU A 99 9.23 -5.28 -13.93
N ARG A 100 8.54 -4.24 -13.45
CA ARG A 100 9.16 -2.95 -13.07
C ARG A 100 10.18 -3.06 -11.94
N THR A 101 9.99 -3.97 -10.98
CA THR A 101 10.83 -4.07 -9.78
C THR A 101 11.77 -5.28 -9.83
N LYS A 102 12.92 -5.21 -9.14
CA LYS A 102 13.84 -6.37 -9.03
C LYS A 102 13.15 -7.58 -8.38
N ASN A 103 12.38 -7.34 -7.31
CA ASN A 103 11.66 -8.38 -6.60
C ASN A 103 10.52 -8.97 -7.44
N GLY A 104 9.78 -8.15 -8.17
CA GLY A 104 8.73 -8.66 -9.06
C GLY A 104 9.29 -9.51 -10.20
N ARG A 105 10.44 -9.16 -10.78
CA ARG A 105 11.16 -10.01 -11.75
C ARG A 105 11.58 -11.36 -11.14
N ARG A 106 12.03 -11.37 -9.88
CA ARG A 106 12.33 -12.62 -9.15
C ARG A 106 11.07 -13.49 -8.97
N ILE A 107 9.94 -12.88 -8.59
CA ILE A 107 8.66 -13.60 -8.47
C ILE A 107 8.26 -14.24 -9.79
N LEU A 108 8.34 -13.52 -10.91
CA LEU A 108 8.01 -14.07 -12.23
C LEU A 108 8.90 -15.27 -12.58
N ARG A 109 10.21 -15.18 -12.35
CA ARG A 109 11.15 -16.30 -12.56
C ARG A 109 10.81 -17.53 -11.70
N LEU A 110 10.47 -17.33 -10.42
CA LEU A 110 10.06 -18.43 -9.54
C LEU A 110 8.75 -19.07 -10.00
N ARG A 111 7.79 -18.27 -10.45
CA ARG A 111 6.50 -18.78 -10.97
C ARG A 111 6.67 -19.56 -12.28
N LEU A 112 7.55 -19.10 -13.16
CA LEU A 112 7.96 -19.80 -14.37
C LEU A 112 8.64 -21.14 -14.04
N LYS A 113 9.63 -21.13 -13.15
CA LYS A 113 10.33 -22.35 -12.71
C LYS A 113 9.38 -23.38 -12.10
N LYS A 114 8.34 -22.92 -11.38
CA LYS A 114 7.30 -23.80 -10.81
C LYS A 114 6.28 -24.29 -11.85
N GLY A 115 6.24 -23.72 -13.06
CA GLY A 115 5.28 -24.09 -14.10
C GLY A 115 3.84 -23.61 -13.84
N ARG A 116 3.64 -22.44 -13.21
CA ARG A 116 2.28 -21.91 -13.01
C ARG A 116 1.65 -21.52 -14.35
N LYS A 117 0.42 -22.00 -14.62
CA LYS A 117 -0.36 -21.65 -15.83
C LYS A 117 -0.50 -20.13 -16.04
N SER A 118 -0.63 -19.37 -14.96
CA SER A 118 -0.66 -17.90 -14.98
C SER A 118 0.45 -17.31 -14.11
N LEU A 119 1.24 -16.40 -14.67
CA LEU A 119 2.36 -15.77 -13.96
C LEU A 119 1.94 -14.54 -13.16
N SER A 120 0.94 -13.80 -13.64
CA SER A 120 0.40 -12.62 -12.98
C SER A 120 -1.07 -12.46 -13.37
N HIS A 121 -1.74 -11.50 -12.73
CA HIS A 121 -3.12 -11.10 -13.04
C HIS A 121 -3.28 -10.41 -14.38
#